data_AF-A0A945QWI9-F1
#
_entry.id   AF-A0A945QWI9-F1
#
_cell.length_a   1.000
_cell.length_b   1.000
_cell.length_c   1.000
_cell.angle_alpha   90.00
_cell.angle_beta   90.00
_cell.angle_gamma   90.00
#
_symmetry.space_group_name_H-M   'P 1'
#
loop_
_entity.id
_entity.type
_entity.pdbx_description
1 polymer ?
#
loop_
_entity_poly.entity_id
_entity_poly.type
_entity_poly.pdbx_seq_one_letter_code
_entity_poly.pdbx_strand_id
1 'polypeptide(L)'
;PGDDPATVASGPTVPDPTYCTDAIDILAEYGIMVPASILAHLKTVDTETPKPGDPAFARDHVAVIARARDALDAAADAARSNGWTVDDLGDAIEGEARDVAQSHGNQALALARETGALARGTGAPPCLLLSGGETSVTLTGSGGSGGRNTEYLLALGLALDGHPDIWAIACDTDGLDGNSAAAGAILRPDSLDRARSLGLNPRQMLDEHRSATLFAALGDLVHTAPTRTNVNDFRAILIDT
;
A
#
# COMPACT_ATOMS: atom_id res chain seq x y z
N PRO A 1 -5.90 -5.06 -3.61
CA PRO A 1 -5.71 -6.01 -2.48
C PRO A 1 -6.55 -7.29 -2.67
N GLY A 2 -6.07 -8.47 -2.24
CA GLY A 2 -6.86 -9.70 -2.18
C GLY A 2 -6.73 -10.69 -3.35
N ASP A 3 -5.95 -10.37 -4.38
CA ASP A 3 -5.55 -11.28 -5.48
C ASP A 3 -6.67 -12.08 -6.16
N ASP A 4 -7.90 -11.58 -6.15
CA ASP A 4 -9.04 -12.26 -6.79
C ASP A 4 -9.03 -12.03 -8.32
N PRO A 5 -8.73 -13.05 -9.14
CA PRO A 5 -8.68 -12.91 -10.59
C PRO A 5 -10.03 -12.54 -11.23
N ALA A 6 -11.16 -12.74 -10.54
CA ALA A 6 -12.47 -12.31 -11.03
C ALA A 6 -12.64 -10.79 -11.07
N THR A 7 -11.92 -10.09 -10.19
CA THR A 7 -11.97 -8.61 -10.14
C THR A 7 -10.99 -7.97 -11.12
N VAL A 8 -9.89 -8.66 -11.45
CA VAL A 8 -8.84 -8.16 -12.34
C VAL A 8 -9.35 -8.16 -13.78
N ALA A 9 -9.40 -6.96 -14.39
CA ALA A 9 -9.92 -6.75 -15.74
C ALA A 9 -11.35 -7.29 -15.96
N SER A 10 -12.15 -7.35 -14.89
CA SER A 10 -13.49 -7.97 -14.89
C SER A 10 -13.50 -9.46 -15.21
N GLY A 11 -12.42 -10.18 -14.91
CA GLY A 11 -12.40 -11.64 -14.91
C GLY A 11 -12.78 -12.31 -16.24
N PRO A 12 -12.28 -11.87 -17.41
CA PRO A 12 -12.78 -12.32 -18.72
C PRO A 12 -12.55 -13.81 -19.01
N THR A 13 -11.75 -14.48 -18.19
CA THR A 13 -11.35 -15.89 -18.31
C THR A 13 -11.69 -16.71 -17.07
N VAL A 14 -12.49 -16.16 -16.16
CA VAL A 14 -12.93 -16.86 -14.96
C VAL A 14 -14.46 -16.87 -14.89
N PRO A 15 -15.07 -17.88 -14.25
CA PRO A 15 -16.51 -17.89 -14.08
C PRO A 15 -16.96 -16.74 -13.18
N ASP A 16 -18.12 -16.17 -13.52
CA ASP A 16 -18.77 -15.10 -12.76
C ASP A 16 -19.89 -15.70 -11.90
N PRO A 17 -19.82 -15.64 -10.57
CA PRO A 17 -20.84 -16.19 -9.69
C PRO A 17 -22.11 -15.33 -9.61
N THR A 18 -22.08 -14.09 -10.09
CA THR A 18 -23.23 -13.17 -10.10
C THR A 18 -24.14 -13.47 -11.28
N TYR A 19 -25.36 -12.93 -11.25
CA TYR A 19 -26.38 -13.09 -12.28
C TYR A 19 -26.79 -11.75 -12.87
N CYS A 20 -27.40 -11.79 -14.06
CA CYS A 20 -27.99 -10.58 -14.66
C CYS A 20 -29.04 -9.91 -13.75
N THR A 21 -29.70 -10.67 -12.86
CA THR A 21 -30.62 -10.14 -11.86
C THR A 21 -29.91 -9.29 -10.81
N ASP A 22 -28.70 -9.68 -10.39
CA ASP A 22 -27.92 -8.89 -9.43
C ASP A 22 -27.58 -7.52 -10.02
N ALA A 23 -27.22 -7.48 -11.31
CA ALA A 23 -26.98 -6.22 -12.02
C ALA A 23 -28.24 -5.34 -12.09
N ILE A 24 -29.42 -5.92 -12.32
CA ILE A 24 -30.70 -5.19 -12.31
C ILE A 24 -31.01 -4.64 -10.92
N ASP A 25 -30.80 -5.44 -9.87
CA ASP A 25 -31.05 -5.05 -8.49
C ASP A 25 -30.12 -3.92 -8.06
N ILE A 26 -28.83 -3.96 -8.43
CA ILE A 26 -27.87 -2.87 -8.21
C ILE A 26 -28.31 -1.58 -8.92
N LEU A 27 -28.76 -1.66 -10.18
CA LEU A 27 -29.26 -0.49 -10.89
C LEU A 27 -30.46 0.14 -10.17
N ALA A 28 -31.36 -0.69 -9.63
CA ALA A 28 -32.52 -0.23 -8.88
C ALA A 28 -32.14 0.36 -7.51
N GLU A 29 -31.25 -0.30 -6.77
CA GLU A 29 -30.77 0.11 -5.45
C GLU A 29 -30.15 1.52 -5.50
N TYR A 30 -29.29 1.77 -6.48
CA TYR A 30 -28.63 3.07 -6.65
C TYR A 30 -29.42 4.07 -7.51
N GLY A 31 -30.61 3.70 -7.99
CA GLY A 31 -31.45 4.57 -8.83
C GLY A 31 -30.81 4.96 -10.16
N ILE A 32 -29.97 4.08 -10.73
CA ILE A 32 -29.23 4.34 -11.97
C ILE A 32 -30.14 4.09 -13.18
N MET A 33 -30.43 5.17 -13.92
CA MET A 33 -31.20 5.08 -15.15
C MET A 33 -30.31 4.69 -16.33
N VAL A 34 -30.66 3.61 -17.02
CA VAL A 34 -29.95 3.12 -18.22
C VAL A 34 -30.87 3.09 -19.44
N PRO A 35 -30.34 3.11 -20.68
CA PRO A 35 -31.14 2.92 -21.88
C PRO A 35 -31.96 1.62 -21.84
N ALA A 36 -33.16 1.65 -22.44
CA ALA A 36 -34.04 0.49 -22.50
C ALA A 36 -33.38 -0.75 -23.15
N SER A 37 -32.43 -0.54 -24.07
CA SER A 37 -31.65 -1.62 -24.69
C SER A 37 -30.79 -2.40 -23.68
N ILE A 38 -30.25 -1.75 -22.64
CA ILE A 38 -29.46 -2.41 -21.60
C ILE A 38 -30.36 -3.28 -20.73
N LEU A 39 -31.51 -2.75 -20.29
CA LEU A 39 -32.47 -3.53 -19.51
C LEU A 39 -33.05 -4.69 -20.32
N ALA A 40 -33.27 -4.51 -21.62
CA ALA A 40 -33.71 -5.59 -22.50
C ALA A 40 -32.63 -6.67 -22.61
N HIS A 41 -31.36 -6.27 -22.75
CA HIS A 41 -30.23 -7.19 -22.77
C HIS A 41 -30.16 -8.04 -21.49
N LEU A 42 -30.09 -7.40 -20.31
CA LEU A 42 -29.99 -8.09 -19.00
C LEU A 42 -31.19 -9.00 -18.67
N LYS A 43 -32.33 -8.83 -19.33
CA LYS A 43 -33.52 -9.69 -19.12
C LYS A 43 -33.56 -10.91 -20.04
N THR A 44 -32.59 -11.07 -20.92
CA THR A 44 -32.52 -12.20 -21.86
C THR A 44 -31.75 -13.36 -21.21
N VAL A 45 -32.24 -14.60 -21.32
CA VAL A 45 -31.57 -15.75 -20.71
C VAL A 45 -30.17 -16.01 -21.33
N ASP A 46 -30.03 -15.77 -22.62
CA ASP A 46 -28.79 -16.03 -23.38
C ASP A 46 -27.65 -15.04 -23.09
N THR A 47 -27.89 -14.01 -22.27
CA THR A 47 -26.88 -13.00 -21.91
C THR A 47 -26.23 -13.28 -20.57
N GLU A 48 -26.61 -14.36 -19.91
CA GLU A 48 -26.03 -14.73 -18.62
C GLU A 48 -24.53 -15.05 -18.77
N THR A 49 -23.75 -14.67 -17.76
CA THR A 49 -22.32 -14.97 -17.74
C THR A 49 -22.09 -16.46 -17.39
N PRO A 50 -21.02 -17.08 -17.91
CA PRO A 50 -20.63 -18.44 -17.53
C PRO A 50 -20.44 -18.60 -16.01
N LYS A 51 -21.17 -19.54 -15.41
CA LYS A 51 -21.22 -19.73 -13.95
C LYS A 51 -20.13 -20.68 -13.44
N PRO A 52 -19.81 -20.67 -12.13
CA PRO A 52 -18.94 -21.68 -11.55
C PRO A 52 -19.45 -23.10 -11.85
N GLY A 53 -18.60 -23.92 -12.45
CA GLY A 53 -18.95 -25.27 -12.90
C GLY A 53 -19.46 -25.39 -14.34
N ASP A 54 -19.52 -24.29 -15.10
CA ASP A 54 -19.83 -24.34 -16.53
C ASP A 54 -18.83 -25.23 -17.30
N PRO A 55 -19.29 -26.18 -18.13
CA PRO A 55 -18.42 -27.05 -18.92
C PRO A 55 -17.43 -26.30 -19.83
N ALA A 56 -17.70 -25.04 -20.19
CA ALA A 56 -16.79 -24.19 -20.96
C ALA A 56 -15.43 -24.02 -20.26
N PHE A 57 -15.40 -24.02 -18.93
CA PHE A 57 -14.18 -23.88 -18.12
C PHE A 57 -13.58 -25.23 -17.67
N ALA A 58 -14.06 -26.37 -18.17
CA ALA A 58 -13.60 -27.69 -17.71
C ALA A 58 -12.10 -27.95 -17.92
N ARG A 59 -11.44 -27.15 -18.77
CA ARG A 59 -10.00 -27.23 -19.08
C ARG A 59 -9.21 -26.02 -18.60
N ASP A 60 -9.87 -25.07 -17.94
CA ASP A 60 -9.26 -23.81 -17.56
C ASP A 60 -8.42 -23.97 -16.30
N HIS A 61 -7.34 -23.20 -16.26
CA HIS A 61 -6.45 -23.15 -15.12
C HIS A 61 -6.03 -21.70 -14.90
N VAL A 62 -6.25 -21.21 -13.68
CA VAL A 62 -5.98 -19.83 -13.29
C VAL A 62 -4.87 -19.84 -12.25
N ALA A 63 -3.84 -19.02 -12.46
CA ALA A 63 -2.79 -18.80 -11.49
C ALA A 63 -2.44 -17.32 -11.42
N VAL A 64 -2.43 -16.77 -10.22
CA VAL A 64 -1.87 -15.44 -9.95
C VAL A 64 -0.37 -15.62 -9.74
N ILE A 65 0.44 -14.99 -10.58
CA ILE A 65 1.89 -15.18 -10.65
C ILE A 65 2.71 -13.98 -10.14
N ALA A 66 2.02 -12.90 -9.80
CA ALA A 66 2.61 -11.70 -9.22
C ALA A 66 1.61 -11.14 -8.21
N ARG A 67 2.00 -11.12 -6.93
CA ARG A 67 1.20 -10.72 -5.79
C ARG A 67 1.96 -9.71 -4.93
N ALA A 68 1.23 -8.95 -4.12
CA ALA A 68 1.83 -8.09 -3.11
C ALA A 68 2.69 -8.91 -2.13
N ARG A 69 2.16 -10.08 -1.72
CA ARG A 69 2.88 -11.11 -0.94
C ARG A 69 4.26 -11.46 -1.46
N ASP A 70 4.42 -11.60 -2.78
CA ASP A 70 5.69 -12.02 -3.39
C ASP A 70 6.80 -10.97 -3.14
N ALA A 71 6.45 -9.69 -3.14
CA ALA A 71 7.38 -8.60 -2.84
C ALA A 71 7.78 -8.59 -1.35
N LEU A 72 6.82 -8.85 -0.45
CA LEU A 72 7.11 -8.94 0.99
C LEU A 72 7.96 -10.17 1.33
N ASP A 73 7.67 -11.33 0.74
CA ASP A 73 8.47 -12.54 0.93
C ASP A 73 9.91 -12.35 0.49
N ALA A 74 10.13 -11.73 -0.67
CA ALA A 74 11.47 -11.41 -1.16
C ALA A 74 12.25 -10.50 -0.18
N ALA A 75 11.59 -9.49 0.39
CA ALA A 75 12.21 -8.61 1.38
C ALA A 75 12.47 -9.34 2.72
N ALA A 76 11.54 -10.18 3.16
CA ALA A 76 11.67 -10.97 4.37
C ALA A 76 12.84 -11.97 4.26
N ASP A 77 12.98 -12.64 3.13
CA ASP A 77 14.08 -13.58 2.88
C ASP A 77 15.44 -12.88 2.81
N ALA A 78 15.49 -11.69 2.20
CA ALA A 78 16.69 -10.86 2.22
C ALA A 78 17.08 -10.44 3.64
N ALA A 79 16.12 -10.01 4.46
CA ALA A 79 16.35 -9.62 5.85
C ALA A 79 16.85 -10.81 6.70
N ARG A 80 16.15 -11.96 6.63
CA ARG A 80 16.53 -13.18 7.36
C ARG A 80 17.92 -13.69 6.95
N SER A 81 18.28 -13.57 5.68
CA SER A 81 19.61 -13.94 5.18
C SER A 81 20.73 -13.05 5.74
N ASN A 82 20.39 -11.83 6.19
CA ASN A 82 21.30 -10.92 6.90
C ASN A 82 21.23 -11.06 8.43
N GLY A 83 20.51 -12.06 8.94
CA GLY A 83 20.36 -12.32 10.38
C GLY A 83 19.37 -11.39 11.08
N TRP A 84 18.54 -10.67 10.34
CA TRP A 84 17.49 -9.81 10.90
C TRP A 84 16.25 -10.63 11.26
N THR A 85 15.50 -10.17 12.24
CA THR A 85 14.14 -10.67 12.48
C THR A 85 13.15 -9.94 11.57
N VAL A 86 12.02 -10.59 11.28
CA VAL A 86 10.95 -10.03 10.43
C VAL A 86 9.63 -10.15 11.19
N ASP A 87 8.94 -9.03 11.34
CA ASP A 87 7.55 -8.96 11.77
C ASP A 87 6.71 -8.54 10.56
N ASP A 88 5.81 -9.43 10.13
CA ASP A 88 5.08 -9.29 8.87
C ASP A 88 3.61 -9.03 9.15
N LEU A 89 3.16 -7.82 8.82
CA LEU A 89 1.80 -7.35 9.06
C LEU A 89 0.82 -7.76 7.95
N GLY A 90 1.32 -8.39 6.88
CA GLY A 90 0.53 -8.80 5.73
C GLY A 90 0.54 -7.79 4.58
N ASP A 91 -0.06 -8.22 3.47
CA ASP A 91 -0.01 -7.56 2.16
C ASP A 91 -1.35 -6.95 1.72
N ALA A 92 -2.34 -6.94 2.61
CA ALA A 92 -3.69 -6.43 2.36
C ALA A 92 -4.07 -5.29 3.32
N ILE A 93 -3.10 -4.47 3.74
CA ILE A 93 -3.37 -3.33 4.61
C ILE A 93 -4.02 -2.21 3.80
N GLU A 94 -5.22 -1.81 4.22
CA GLU A 94 -6.02 -0.73 3.64
C GLU A 94 -6.36 0.31 4.72
N GLY A 95 -6.82 1.48 4.30
CA GLY A 95 -7.22 2.58 5.17
C GLY A 95 -6.47 3.88 4.89
N GLU A 96 -6.71 4.89 5.72
CA GLU A 96 -6.07 6.19 5.55
C GLU A 96 -4.57 6.10 5.88
N ALA A 97 -3.73 6.57 4.96
CA ALA A 97 -2.28 6.45 5.04
C ALA A 97 -1.69 6.96 6.37
N ARG A 98 -2.21 8.08 6.89
CA ARG A 98 -1.76 8.67 8.16
C ARG A 98 -2.11 7.83 9.39
N ASP A 99 -3.25 7.15 9.36
CA ASP A 99 -3.74 6.34 10.48
C ASP A 99 -2.97 5.01 10.54
N VAL A 100 -2.75 4.39 9.37
CA VAL A 100 -1.91 3.20 9.23
C VAL A 100 -0.48 3.52 9.69
N ALA A 101 0.07 4.68 9.28
CA ALA A 101 1.39 5.13 9.72
C ALA A 101 1.50 5.31 11.23
N GLN A 102 0.48 5.86 11.88
CA GLN A 102 0.46 6.00 13.33
C GLN A 102 0.43 4.65 14.04
N SER A 103 -0.39 3.71 13.55
CA SER A 103 -0.44 2.34 14.08
C SER A 103 0.91 1.64 13.98
N HIS A 104 1.51 1.64 12.78
CA HIS A 104 2.82 1.02 12.55
C HIS A 104 3.94 1.71 13.34
N GLY A 105 3.90 3.04 13.47
CA GLY A 105 4.84 3.81 14.29
C GLY A 105 4.79 3.41 15.76
N ASN A 106 3.60 3.23 16.33
CA ASN A 106 3.45 2.74 17.70
C ASN A 106 4.01 1.33 17.88
N GLN A 107 3.81 0.44 16.92
CA GLN A 107 4.39 -0.91 16.95
C GLN A 107 5.92 -0.87 16.86
N ALA A 108 6.46 -0.07 15.95
CA ALA A 108 7.91 0.10 15.82
C ALA A 108 8.55 0.67 17.11
N LEU A 109 7.90 1.64 17.77
CA LEU A 109 8.35 2.17 19.06
C LEU A 109 8.28 1.13 20.19
N ALA A 110 7.27 0.26 20.19
CA ALA A 110 7.19 -0.84 21.15
C ALA A 110 8.34 -1.83 20.94
N LEU A 111 8.57 -2.25 19.70
CA LEU A 111 9.68 -3.13 19.31
C LEU A 111 11.04 -2.53 19.65
N ALA A 112 11.25 -1.23 19.38
CA ALA A 112 12.50 -0.54 19.73
C ALA A 112 12.76 -0.50 21.23
N ARG A 113 11.71 -0.36 22.07
CA ARG A 113 11.85 -0.41 23.53
C ARG A 113 12.23 -1.81 24.02
N GLU A 114 11.59 -2.83 23.47
CA GLU A 114 11.86 -4.24 23.82
C GLU A 114 13.27 -4.66 23.40
N THR A 115 13.63 -4.37 22.15
CA THR A 115 14.95 -4.71 21.59
C THR A 115 16.06 -3.86 22.21
N GLY A 116 15.87 -2.56 22.43
CA GLY A 116 16.84 -1.70 23.11
C GLY A 116 17.08 -2.09 24.58
N ALA A 117 16.08 -2.67 25.25
CA ALA A 117 16.27 -3.28 26.57
C ALA A 117 17.14 -4.54 26.51
N LEU A 118 17.02 -5.33 25.44
CA LEU A 118 17.82 -6.53 25.17
C LEU A 118 19.25 -6.21 24.67
N ALA A 119 19.39 -5.21 23.80
CA ALA A 119 20.63 -4.81 23.14
C ALA A 119 21.66 -4.26 24.12
N ARG A 120 21.22 -3.59 25.21
CA ARG A 120 22.06 -3.17 26.34
C ARG A 120 22.75 -4.32 27.11
N GLY A 121 22.64 -5.57 26.65
CA GLY A 121 23.42 -6.70 27.17
C GLY A 121 23.69 -7.86 26.22
N THR A 122 23.06 -7.93 25.03
CA THR A 122 23.08 -9.17 24.21
C THR A 122 23.33 -8.99 22.70
N GLY A 123 23.29 -7.77 22.16
CA GLY A 123 23.41 -7.54 20.70
C GLY A 123 22.23 -8.15 19.93
N ALA A 124 21.01 -7.66 20.21
CA ALA A 124 19.82 -8.14 19.51
C ALA A 124 19.95 -7.87 18.00
N PRO A 125 19.44 -8.77 17.13
CA PRO A 125 19.42 -8.52 15.70
C PRO A 125 18.44 -7.38 15.36
N PRO A 126 18.69 -6.60 14.30
CA PRO A 126 17.71 -5.66 13.78
C PRO A 126 16.39 -6.35 13.44
N CYS A 127 15.28 -5.61 13.60
CA CYS A 127 13.95 -6.08 13.27
C CYS A 127 13.38 -5.31 12.08
N LEU A 128 12.86 -6.03 11.08
CA LEU A 128 12.19 -5.46 9.93
C LEU A 128 10.68 -5.68 10.05
N LEU A 129 9.92 -4.60 10.24
CA LEU A 129 8.47 -4.61 10.14
C LEU A 129 8.07 -4.43 8.68
N LEU A 130 7.37 -5.41 8.10
CA LEU A 130 6.93 -5.39 6.71
C LEU A 130 5.42 -5.25 6.62
N SER A 131 4.95 -4.45 5.65
CA SER A 131 3.55 -4.43 5.27
C SER A 131 3.39 -4.09 3.79
N GLY A 132 2.34 -4.60 3.18
CA GLY A 132 1.89 -4.22 1.84
C GLY A 132 0.40 -3.91 1.83
N GLY A 133 -0.14 -3.62 0.67
CA GLY A 133 -1.56 -3.31 0.49
C GLY A 133 -1.74 -1.99 -0.23
N GLU A 134 -2.83 -1.28 0.04
CA GLU A 134 -3.15 -0.05 -0.68
C GLU A 134 -3.86 0.91 0.25
N THR A 135 -3.12 1.93 0.70
CA THR A 135 -3.68 2.99 1.55
C THR A 135 -4.27 4.11 0.70
N SER A 136 -5.17 4.89 1.28
CA SER A 136 -5.76 6.07 0.63
C SER A 136 -5.33 7.35 1.32
N VAL A 137 -5.39 8.45 0.58
CA VAL A 137 -5.25 9.81 1.12
C VAL A 137 -6.55 10.56 0.87
N THR A 138 -7.19 11.01 1.95
CA THR A 138 -8.35 11.88 1.86
C THR A 138 -7.90 13.33 1.69
N LEU A 139 -7.97 13.84 0.45
CA LEU A 139 -7.56 15.20 0.14
C LEU A 139 -8.54 16.23 0.73
N THR A 140 -8.00 17.23 1.41
CA THR A 140 -8.73 18.43 1.82
C THR A 140 -8.28 19.65 0.99
N GLY A 141 -9.23 20.47 0.55
CA GLY A 141 -8.92 21.65 -0.28
C GLY A 141 -8.40 21.30 -1.68
N SER A 142 -7.43 22.06 -2.20
CA SER A 142 -6.85 21.88 -3.54
C SER A 142 -5.84 20.72 -3.64
N GLY A 143 -5.49 20.10 -2.51
CA GLY A 143 -4.38 19.15 -2.40
C GLY A 143 -3.00 19.81 -2.56
N GLY A 144 -1.96 18.98 -2.43
CA GLY A 144 -0.55 19.33 -2.60
C GLY A 144 0.17 18.33 -3.52
N SER A 145 1.49 18.21 -3.36
CA SER A 145 2.29 17.21 -4.08
C SER A 145 2.72 16.08 -3.16
N GLY A 146 2.30 14.86 -3.50
CA GLY A 146 2.48 13.65 -2.70
C GLY A 146 1.69 12.47 -3.23
N GLY A 147 1.85 11.34 -2.56
CA GLY A 147 0.99 10.17 -2.68
C GLY A 147 0.85 9.46 -1.34
N ARG A 148 0.20 8.31 -1.36
CA ARG A 148 -0.12 7.52 -0.17
C ARG A 148 1.14 7.05 0.56
N ASN A 149 2.21 6.72 -0.17
CA ASN A 149 3.45 6.25 0.43
C ASN A 149 4.26 7.39 1.06
N THR A 150 4.39 8.55 0.40
CA THR A 150 5.04 9.72 1.00
C THR A 150 4.21 10.29 2.15
N GLU A 151 2.88 10.30 2.06
CA GLU A 151 2.00 10.72 3.16
C GLU A 151 2.12 9.79 4.36
N TYR A 152 2.10 8.48 4.13
CA TYR A 152 2.38 7.46 5.15
C TYR A 152 3.73 7.72 5.83
N LEU A 153 4.82 7.94 5.08
CA LEU A 153 6.15 8.15 5.68
C LEU A 153 6.26 9.44 6.48
N LEU A 154 5.63 10.52 6.02
CA LEU A 154 5.64 11.77 6.75
C LEU A 154 4.85 11.65 8.07
N ALA A 155 3.69 11.01 8.04
CA ALA A 155 2.91 10.70 9.23
C ALA A 155 3.66 9.76 10.18
N LEU A 156 4.35 8.75 9.64
CA LEU A 156 5.20 7.83 10.41
C LEU A 156 6.33 8.58 11.10
N GLY A 157 7.05 9.45 10.38
CA GLY A 157 8.11 10.27 10.95
C GLY A 157 7.63 11.13 12.11
N LEU A 158 6.45 11.75 11.99
CA LEU A 158 5.82 12.51 13.07
C LEU A 158 5.43 11.64 14.27
N ALA A 159 5.01 10.39 14.05
CA ALA A 159 4.69 9.45 15.12
C ALA A 159 5.94 8.93 15.85
N LEU A 160 7.03 8.71 15.12
CA LEU A 160 8.31 8.26 15.64
C LEU A 160 9.11 9.38 16.34
N ASP A 161 8.79 10.65 16.06
CA ASP A 161 9.46 11.85 16.57
C ASP A 161 11.00 11.80 16.46
N GLY A 162 11.49 11.29 15.32
CA GLY A 162 12.93 11.20 15.05
C GLY A 162 13.68 10.14 15.87
N HIS A 163 13.02 9.02 16.22
CA HIS A 163 13.67 7.92 16.93
C HIS A 163 14.99 7.51 16.23
N PRO A 164 16.14 7.52 16.93
CA PRO A 164 17.49 7.43 16.33
C PRO A 164 17.73 6.10 15.60
N ASP A 165 17.03 5.06 16.03
CA ASP A 165 17.25 3.68 15.60
C ASP A 165 16.24 3.22 14.54
N ILE A 166 15.31 4.09 14.09
CA ILE A 166 14.23 3.67 13.19
C ILE A 166 14.37 4.34 11.82
N TRP A 167 14.43 3.49 10.80
CA TRP A 167 14.42 3.86 9.39
C TRP A 167 13.17 3.31 8.72
N ALA A 168 12.69 3.94 7.66
CA ALA A 168 11.59 3.37 6.89
C ALA A 168 11.70 3.68 5.40
N ILE A 169 11.08 2.84 4.60
CA ILE A 169 10.81 3.05 3.18
C ILE A 169 9.36 2.66 2.90
N ALA A 170 8.70 3.43 2.05
CA ALA A 170 7.38 3.14 1.51
C ALA A 170 7.39 3.52 0.05
N CYS A 171 6.98 2.61 -0.83
CA CYS A 171 6.96 2.83 -2.26
C CYS A 171 5.78 2.11 -2.92
N ASP A 172 5.24 2.71 -3.97
CA ASP A 172 4.39 2.04 -4.94
C ASP A 172 5.25 1.18 -5.86
N THR A 173 4.85 -0.07 -6.05
CA THR A 173 5.60 -1.02 -6.88
C THR A 173 5.53 -0.70 -8.37
N ASP A 174 4.60 0.15 -8.82
CA ASP A 174 4.57 0.64 -10.22
C ASP A 174 5.58 1.75 -10.52
N GLY A 175 6.17 2.33 -9.46
CA GLY A 175 7.16 3.40 -9.54
C GLY A 175 6.59 4.81 -9.44
N LEU A 176 5.30 4.99 -9.17
CA LEU A 176 4.62 6.28 -9.09
C LEU A 176 3.73 6.38 -7.84
N ASP A 177 4.08 7.28 -6.93
CA ASP A 177 3.29 7.59 -5.75
C ASP A 177 2.49 8.88 -5.92
N GLY A 178 1.18 8.73 -6.09
CA GLY A 178 0.22 9.82 -6.25
C GLY A 178 0.49 10.69 -7.47
N ASN A 179 0.61 12.00 -7.25
CA ASN A 179 0.89 12.96 -8.34
C ASN A 179 2.38 13.30 -8.48
N SER A 180 3.26 12.54 -7.84
CA SER A 180 4.71 12.72 -7.90
C SER A 180 5.35 11.77 -8.94
N ALA A 181 6.55 12.11 -9.42
CA ALA A 181 7.35 11.23 -10.28
C ALA A 181 8.24 10.26 -9.48
N ALA A 182 8.05 10.18 -8.17
CA ALA A 182 8.76 9.27 -7.28
C ALA A 182 7.89 8.04 -7.02
N ALA A 183 8.52 6.89 -6.78
CA ALA A 183 7.84 5.70 -6.30
C ALA A 183 7.40 5.84 -4.83
N GLY A 184 8.02 6.76 -4.10
CA GLY A 184 7.84 6.95 -2.67
C GLY A 184 9.05 7.67 -2.08
N ALA A 185 9.40 7.36 -0.83
CA ALA A 185 10.54 7.99 -0.15
C ALA A 185 11.22 7.07 0.86
N ILE A 186 12.35 7.54 1.40
CA ILE A 186 13.01 6.99 2.58
C ILE A 186 12.81 7.96 3.73
N LEU A 187 12.41 7.44 4.88
CA LEU A 187 12.41 8.15 6.15
C LEU A 187 13.64 7.75 6.94
N ARG A 188 14.40 8.76 7.38
CA ARG A 188 15.59 8.62 8.20
C ARG A 188 15.31 9.18 9.60
N PRO A 189 16.06 8.75 10.63
CA PRO A 189 15.95 9.32 11.97
C PRO A 189 16.08 10.85 12.00
N ASP A 190 16.93 11.41 11.12
CA ASP A 190 17.22 12.84 11.03
C ASP A 190 16.31 13.61 10.05
N SER A 191 15.36 12.97 9.36
CA SER A 191 14.55 13.61 8.31
C SER A 191 13.73 14.80 8.85
N LEU A 192 13.13 14.70 10.04
CA LEU A 192 12.35 15.80 10.62
C LEU A 192 13.24 17.01 10.97
N ASP A 193 14.41 16.77 11.53
CA ASP A 193 15.34 17.84 11.92
C ASP A 193 15.97 18.51 10.70
N ARG A 194 16.30 17.73 9.65
CA ARG A 194 16.72 18.27 8.36
C ARG A 194 15.62 19.14 7.73
N ALA A 195 14.36 18.71 7.77
CA ALA A 195 13.24 19.51 7.27
C ALA A 195 13.09 20.83 8.04
N ARG A 196 13.13 20.78 9.37
CA ARG A 196 13.08 21.98 10.23
C ARG A 196 14.25 22.93 9.97
N SER A 197 15.45 22.38 9.73
CA SER A 197 16.66 23.17 9.40
C SER A 197 16.56 23.90 8.06
N LEU A 198 15.72 23.40 7.14
CA LEU A 198 15.36 24.06 5.88
C LEU A 198 14.18 25.04 6.02
N GLY A 199 13.68 25.27 7.24
CA GLY A 199 12.52 26.12 7.50
C GLY A 199 11.18 25.48 7.12
N LEU A 200 11.13 24.17 6.90
CA LEU A 200 9.91 23.44 6.62
C LEU A 200 9.23 23.00 7.92
N ASN A 201 7.89 22.97 7.92
CA ASN A 201 7.11 22.43 9.02
C ASN A 201 6.48 21.09 8.61
N PRO A 202 7.01 19.95 9.08
CA PRO A 202 6.53 18.62 8.70
C PRO A 202 5.02 18.40 8.95
N ARG A 203 4.49 18.90 10.07
CA ARG A 203 3.05 18.75 10.39
C ARG A 203 2.18 19.55 9.43
N GLN A 204 2.54 20.80 9.18
CA GLN A 204 1.83 21.63 8.21
C GLN A 204 1.89 21.02 6.80
N MET A 205 3.04 20.49 6.39
CA MET A 205 3.18 19.85 5.08
C MET A 205 2.36 18.56 4.97
N LEU A 206 2.17 17.82 6.07
CA LEU A 206 1.24 16.69 6.10
C LEU A 206 -0.21 17.16 5.95
N ASP A 207 -0.61 18.17 6.70
CA ASP A 207 -1.98 18.74 6.66
C ASP A 207 -2.31 19.34 5.28
N GLU A 208 -1.30 19.85 4.56
CA GLU A 208 -1.43 20.40 3.21
C GLU A 208 -1.24 19.35 2.08
N HIS A 209 -1.05 18.07 2.39
CA HIS A 209 -0.77 17.00 1.42
C HIS A 209 0.47 17.28 0.54
N ARG A 210 1.54 17.80 1.14
CA ARG A 210 2.81 18.19 0.48
C ARG A 210 3.97 17.28 0.86
N SER A 211 3.68 16.01 1.16
CA SER A 211 4.67 15.04 1.63
C SER A 211 5.81 14.81 0.62
N ALA A 212 5.52 14.66 -0.68
CA ALA A 212 6.59 14.52 -1.69
C ALA A 212 7.43 15.80 -1.83
N THR A 213 6.84 16.98 -1.62
CA THR A 213 7.62 18.24 -1.62
C THR A 213 8.64 18.26 -0.47
N LEU A 214 8.26 17.75 0.71
CA LEU A 214 9.16 17.65 1.86
C LEU A 214 10.32 16.70 1.55
N PHE A 215 10.03 15.47 1.12
CA PHE A 215 11.07 14.49 0.82
C PHE A 215 11.94 14.90 -0.38
N ALA A 216 11.40 15.64 -1.35
CA ALA A 216 12.18 16.24 -2.44
C ALA A 216 13.21 17.25 -1.90
N ALA A 217 12.81 18.13 -0.97
CA ALA A 217 13.71 19.10 -0.36
C ALA A 217 14.83 18.42 0.46
N LEU A 218 14.56 17.23 1.01
CA LEU A 218 15.56 16.40 1.67
C LEU A 218 16.42 15.58 0.70
N GLY A 219 16.00 15.41 -0.56
CA GLY A 219 16.66 14.47 -1.48
C GLY A 219 16.46 13.01 -1.09
N ASP A 220 15.38 12.70 -0.36
CA ASP A 220 15.07 11.38 0.18
C ASP A 220 13.98 10.66 -0.65
N LEU A 221 13.62 11.18 -1.84
CA LEU A 221 12.68 10.52 -2.76
C LEU A 221 13.31 9.28 -3.40
N VAL A 222 12.49 8.24 -3.58
CA VAL A 222 12.89 7.02 -4.30
C VAL A 222 12.41 7.12 -5.74
N HIS A 223 13.34 7.07 -6.69
CA HIS A 223 13.04 7.04 -8.13
C HIS A 223 13.48 5.72 -8.74
N THR A 224 12.52 4.93 -9.19
CA THR A 224 12.76 3.62 -9.84
C THR A 224 12.63 3.67 -11.36
N ALA A 225 12.07 4.76 -11.90
CA ALA A 225 11.43 4.79 -13.23
C ALA A 225 10.25 3.80 -13.31
N PRO A 226 9.44 3.78 -14.39
CA PRO A 226 8.34 2.82 -14.50
C PRO A 226 8.84 1.39 -14.41
N THR A 227 8.40 0.65 -13.39
CA THR A 227 8.84 -0.73 -13.12
C THR A 227 8.17 -1.73 -14.06
N ARG A 228 7.04 -1.32 -14.67
CA ARG A 228 6.19 -2.14 -15.56
C ARG A 228 5.54 -3.33 -14.87
N THR A 229 5.40 -3.27 -13.55
CA THR A 229 4.60 -4.18 -12.73
C THR A 229 3.80 -3.35 -11.73
N ASN A 230 2.74 -3.89 -11.16
CA ASN A 230 2.05 -3.26 -10.04
C ASN A 230 1.43 -4.35 -9.16
N VAL A 231 1.92 -4.43 -7.93
CA VAL A 231 1.39 -5.28 -6.84
C VAL A 231 1.13 -4.43 -5.58
N ASN A 232 0.72 -3.18 -5.79
CA ASN A 232 0.40 -2.15 -4.80
C ASN A 232 1.62 -1.64 -4.00
N ASP A 233 1.38 -1.17 -2.77
CA ASP A 233 2.39 -0.58 -1.91
C ASP A 233 3.30 -1.64 -1.27
N PHE A 234 4.58 -1.28 -1.14
CA PHE A 234 5.58 -1.96 -0.32
C PHE A 234 6.05 -1.01 0.79
N ARG A 235 5.99 -1.46 2.05
CA ARG A 235 6.47 -0.69 3.20
C ARG A 235 7.36 -1.54 4.09
N ALA A 236 8.49 -0.97 4.50
CA ALA A 236 9.41 -1.59 5.44
C ALA A 236 9.88 -0.57 6.48
N ILE A 237 9.84 -0.94 7.75
CA ILE A 237 10.39 -0.17 8.87
C ILE A 237 11.48 -1.01 9.51
N LEU A 238 12.71 -0.49 9.50
CA LEU A 238 13.86 -1.11 10.14
C LEU A 238 14.04 -0.50 11.53
N ILE A 239 14.12 -1.35 12.54
CA ILE A 239 14.56 -1.03 13.90
C ILE A 239 16.00 -1.55 14.04
N ASP A 240 16.97 -0.63 13.99
CA ASP A 240 18.42 -0.86 13.98
C ASP A 240 18.99 -0.66 15.40
N THR A 241 19.24 -1.75 16.11
CA THR A 241 19.56 -1.76 17.57
C THR A 241 21.04 -1.75 17.91
#